data_AF-A0A8H5ZAS2-F1
#
_entry.id   AF-A0A8H5ZAS2-F1
#
_cell.length_a   1.000
_cell.length_b   1.000
_cell.length_c   1.000
_cell.angle_alpha   90.00
_cell.angle_beta   90.00
_cell.angle_gamma   90.00
#
_symmetry.space_group_name_H-M   'P 1'
#
loop_
_entity.id
_entity.type
_entity.pdbx_description
1 polymer ?
#
loop_
_entity_poly.entity_id
_entity_poly.type
_entity_poly.pdbx_seq_one_letter_code
_entity_poly.pdbx_strand_id
1 'polypeptide(L)'
;MIVTRVARPFLLQGLQSFYSSSSALPPTKASYSSATINRLWKSKGELSARVPTDQVIPFHALDDGYVNRNVVMEASYRFDDVLDVNRLRLALHRLMQRDGWKKLGARIRQNKQKKLEYILPCKYDDKRPPFLWLHEKFEQSIAEHPKASQLPRASHTPKIHEDPHLMQSFLHHSGRPRKLADWLNSDNPPLSFKILSFQDATILSISWPHCVFDGIGRAAFMNAWLAELNGLAIPEFVGFDHDPMSLLIGEVPGERYVLRSQMLTGYRLFFFVLRTIFDLILQPKSEPRILQIPDRFLQKLKQEAVADLSKERKGGDAVFVSNGDVLLAWWARTVVSSQNLAVSRPVAIGTALNLRKALEKDLPSGTFVGNAVSTAFAFLTAHELATIPLGSIALRIRRAIQQQRTTEQVKAQLTLMDFYGRQPLAGPWNMLPLVLSQSLGFFDLDFSCAVVRQGLPNDRRRNQVGRPSYIHLTHQLNGIPGRNAGSVLGKDAGGTWWIYFDLPVKAWKGVYQKLRALEG
;
A
#
# COMPACT_ATOMS: atom_id res chain seq x y z
N MET A 1 -0.27 15.21 48.64
CA MET A 1 -1.09 15.40 47.42
C MET A 1 -1.32 14.03 46.80
N ILE A 2 -2.55 13.53 46.87
CA ILE A 2 -2.93 12.14 46.59
C ILE A 2 -2.89 11.90 45.07
N VAL A 3 -2.12 10.89 44.66
CA VAL A 3 -2.00 10.42 43.27
C VAL A 3 -3.10 9.39 43.01
N THR A 4 -4.14 9.78 42.29
CA THR A 4 -5.19 8.87 41.81
C THR A 4 -4.81 8.32 40.43
N ARG A 5 -4.50 7.03 40.37
CA ARG A 5 -4.40 6.25 39.13
C ARG A 5 -5.80 6.07 38.52
N VAL A 6 -6.02 6.61 37.32
CA VAL A 6 -7.25 6.36 36.55
C VAL A 6 -7.09 5.05 35.78
N ALA A 7 -7.95 4.08 36.09
CA ALA A 7 -8.05 2.79 35.43
C ALA A 7 -8.59 2.92 33.99
N ARG A 8 -8.15 2.00 33.11
CA ARG A 8 -8.63 1.87 31.72
C ARG A 8 -10.10 1.41 31.69
N PRO A 9 -10.96 1.92 30.80
CA PRO A 9 -12.29 1.35 30.60
C PRO A 9 -12.17 0.01 29.85
N PHE A 10 -12.65 -1.05 30.50
CA PHE A 10 -13.05 -2.32 29.90
C PHE A 10 -14.32 -2.08 29.07
N LEU A 11 -14.23 -2.14 27.73
CA LEU A 11 -15.36 -2.40 26.83
C LEU A 11 -14.82 -2.58 25.42
N LEU A 12 -14.66 -3.84 25.03
CA LEU A 12 -14.61 -4.42 23.66
C LEU A 12 -13.86 -5.76 23.70
N GLN A 13 -14.39 -6.69 24.49
CA GLN A 13 -14.19 -8.13 24.28
C GLN A 13 -15.60 -8.74 24.21
N GLY A 14 -15.92 -9.38 23.08
CA GLY A 14 -17.15 -10.14 22.95
C GLY A 14 -18.02 -9.73 21.77
N LEU A 15 -17.54 -9.99 20.54
CA LEU A 15 -18.42 -10.36 19.42
C LEU A 15 -17.67 -11.39 18.58
N GLN A 16 -17.87 -12.68 18.92
CA GLN A 16 -17.55 -13.80 18.05
C GLN A 16 -18.54 -13.78 16.87
N SER A 17 -18.03 -13.70 15.64
CA SER A 17 -18.85 -13.87 14.45
C SER A 17 -19.17 -15.36 14.24
N PHE A 18 -20.42 -15.74 14.46
CA PHE A 18 -20.97 -16.97 13.92
C PHE A 18 -21.09 -16.84 12.39
N TYR A 19 -20.31 -17.61 11.64
CA TYR A 19 -20.58 -17.91 10.24
C TYR A 19 -20.91 -19.41 10.15
N SER A 20 -22.19 -19.70 9.91
CA SER A 20 -22.68 -21.03 9.57
C SER A 20 -22.22 -21.40 8.16
N SER A 21 -21.67 -22.61 8.04
CA SER A 21 -21.36 -23.33 6.81
C SER A 21 -22.57 -23.43 5.87
N SER A 22 -22.36 -23.28 4.56
CA SER A 22 -23.32 -23.73 3.56
C SER A 22 -22.60 -24.34 2.34
N SER A 23 -22.88 -25.63 2.16
CA SER A 23 -22.84 -26.51 0.99
C SER A 23 -21.68 -26.42 0.00
N ALA A 24 -20.82 -27.44 0.11
CA ALA A 24 -19.88 -27.89 -0.90
C ALA A 24 -20.57 -28.40 -2.18
N LEU A 25 -19.91 -28.21 -3.32
CA LEU A 25 -20.14 -28.92 -4.57
C LEU A 25 -18.82 -29.62 -4.99
N PRO A 26 -18.89 -30.74 -5.74
CA PRO A 26 -17.94 -31.85 -5.63
C PRO A 26 -16.60 -31.65 -6.38
N PRO A 27 -15.56 -32.41 -6.01
CA PRO A 27 -14.21 -32.24 -6.56
C PRO A 27 -14.08 -32.90 -7.93
N THR A 28 -13.76 -32.12 -8.96
CA THR A 28 -13.28 -32.63 -10.25
C THR A 28 -11.81 -33.07 -10.10
N LYS A 29 -11.56 -34.36 -10.28
CA LYS A 29 -10.22 -34.95 -10.34
C LYS A 29 -9.46 -34.42 -11.56
N ALA A 30 -8.49 -33.53 -11.35
CA ALA A 30 -7.42 -33.28 -12.30
C ALA A 30 -6.11 -33.80 -11.68
N SER A 31 -5.40 -34.67 -12.40
CA SER A 31 -4.12 -35.23 -11.95
C SER A 31 -3.03 -34.17 -12.08
N TYR A 32 -2.56 -33.64 -10.95
CA TYR A 32 -1.43 -32.72 -10.90
C TYR A 32 -0.13 -33.52 -10.80
N SER A 33 0.72 -33.34 -11.80
CA SER A 33 2.10 -33.83 -11.84
C SER A 33 3.00 -32.95 -10.96
N SER A 34 3.73 -33.61 -10.05
CA SER A 34 4.85 -33.17 -9.19
C SER A 34 5.02 -31.67 -8.90
N ALA A 35 4.40 -31.20 -7.81
CA ALA A 35 4.82 -30.00 -7.09
C ALA A 35 5.77 -30.39 -5.95
N THR A 36 6.97 -29.79 -5.91
CA THR A 36 7.81 -29.77 -4.70
C THR A 36 7.13 -28.90 -3.65
N ILE A 37 6.24 -29.50 -2.87
CA ILE A 37 5.59 -28.86 -1.72
C ILE A 37 6.58 -28.91 -0.57
N ASN A 38 7.15 -27.76 -0.18
CA ASN A 38 7.76 -27.63 1.14
C ASN A 38 6.63 -27.78 2.18
N ARG A 39 6.54 -28.98 2.79
CA ARG A 39 5.57 -29.28 3.84
C ARG A 39 5.70 -28.28 4.98
N LEU A 40 4.62 -27.54 5.24
CA LEU A 40 4.44 -26.69 6.41
C LEU A 40 4.44 -27.57 7.68
N TRP A 41 5.52 -27.49 8.46
CA TRP A 41 5.54 -28.04 9.81
C TRP A 41 4.61 -27.21 10.70
N LYS A 42 3.47 -27.79 11.08
CA LYS A 42 2.69 -27.37 12.25
C LYS A 42 3.13 -28.22 13.44
N SER A 43 4.24 -27.87 14.11
CA SER A 43 4.47 -28.34 15.47
C SER A 43 3.85 -27.32 16.45
N LYS A 44 2.75 -27.72 17.09
CA LYS A 44 2.32 -27.09 18.34
C LYS A 44 3.27 -27.62 19.42
N GLY A 45 4.17 -26.77 19.95
CA GLY A 45 4.89 -27.10 21.19
C GLY A 45 6.31 -26.52 21.36
N GLU A 46 7.07 -26.29 20.27
CA GLU A 46 8.50 -25.86 20.34
C GLU A 46 8.76 -24.50 19.69
N LEU A 47 7.76 -23.60 19.69
CA LEU A 47 7.81 -22.37 18.92
C LEU A 47 8.80 -21.35 19.50
N SER A 48 10.00 -21.36 18.91
CA SER A 48 11.03 -20.31 18.93
C SER A 48 11.96 -20.26 20.15
N ALA A 49 12.63 -21.36 20.48
CA ALA A 49 13.96 -21.20 21.09
C ALA A 49 14.83 -20.37 20.13
N ARG A 50 15.32 -19.20 20.59
CA ARG A 50 16.26 -18.40 19.78
C ARG A 50 17.45 -19.29 19.47
N VAL A 51 17.73 -19.51 18.18
CA VAL A 51 18.96 -20.18 17.79
C VAL A 51 20.10 -19.24 18.19
N PRO A 52 21.03 -19.65 19.08
CA PRO A 52 22.02 -18.73 19.64
C PRO A 52 22.91 -18.04 18.61
N THR A 53 23.06 -18.63 17.42
CA THR A 53 23.84 -18.09 16.29
C THR A 53 23.11 -17.02 15.49
N ASP A 54 21.82 -16.79 15.73
CA ASP A 54 21.07 -15.79 14.97
C ASP A 54 21.36 -14.38 15.47
N GLN A 55 21.50 -13.45 14.54
CA GLN A 55 21.69 -12.04 14.87
C GLN A 55 20.33 -11.38 15.17
N VAL A 56 20.26 -10.64 16.27
CA VAL A 56 19.08 -9.85 16.64
C VAL A 56 19.27 -8.43 16.14
N ILE A 57 18.29 -7.92 15.40
CA ILE A 57 18.29 -6.58 14.83
C ILE A 57 16.99 -5.88 15.25
N PRO A 58 17.05 -4.67 15.84
CA PRO A 58 15.83 -3.95 16.25
C PRO A 58 15.01 -3.49 15.02
N PHE A 59 13.69 -3.41 15.18
CA PHE A 59 12.87 -2.67 14.23
C PHE A 59 13.09 -1.16 14.40
N HIS A 60 13.01 -0.43 13.30
CA HIS A 60 13.05 1.03 13.33
C HIS A 60 11.77 1.60 13.95
N ALA A 61 11.85 2.83 14.47
CA ALA A 61 10.75 3.44 15.21
C ALA A 61 9.46 3.54 14.37
N LEU A 62 9.60 3.91 13.10
CA LEU A 62 8.48 4.05 12.17
C LEU A 62 7.96 2.71 11.62
N ASP A 63 8.77 1.66 11.66
CA ASP A 63 8.38 0.32 11.20
C ASP A 63 7.45 -0.37 12.21
N ASP A 64 7.70 -0.14 13.50
CA ASP A 64 7.03 -0.82 14.61
C ASP A 64 5.70 -0.19 15.06
N GLY A 65 5.09 0.63 14.18
CA GLY A 65 3.85 1.35 14.44
C GLY A 65 2.59 0.48 14.43
N TYR A 66 1.53 0.92 15.14
CA TYR A 66 0.26 0.18 15.24
C TYR A 66 -0.35 -0.21 13.88
N VAL A 67 -0.36 0.72 12.91
CA VAL A 67 -0.89 0.44 11.57
C VAL A 67 -0.03 -0.60 10.85
N ASN A 68 1.29 -0.40 10.84
CA ASN A 68 2.24 -1.24 10.12
C ASN A 68 2.24 -2.70 10.63
N ARG A 69 2.03 -2.89 11.94
CA ARG A 69 1.87 -4.21 12.56
C ARG A 69 0.61 -4.97 12.11
N ASN A 70 -0.43 -4.28 11.66
CA ASN A 70 -1.75 -4.87 11.43
C ASN A 70 -2.15 -4.91 9.95
N VAL A 71 -1.27 -4.47 9.05
CA VAL A 71 -1.50 -4.48 7.60
C VAL A 71 -0.52 -5.45 6.95
N VAL A 72 -1.06 -6.38 6.15
CA VAL A 72 -0.27 -7.18 5.21
C VAL A 72 -0.63 -6.72 3.80
N MET A 73 0.36 -6.31 3.04
CA MET A 73 0.17 -5.81 1.70
C MET A 73 0.48 -6.91 0.69
N GLU A 74 -0.21 -6.84 -0.45
CA GLU A 74 -0.17 -7.86 -1.48
C GLU A 74 -0.26 -7.18 -2.84
N ALA A 75 0.65 -7.52 -3.75
CA ALA A 75 0.65 -6.97 -5.10
C ALA A 75 0.98 -8.04 -6.13
N SER A 76 0.28 -8.00 -7.25
CA SER A 76 0.48 -8.90 -8.39
C SER A 76 0.72 -8.09 -9.66
N TYR A 77 1.73 -8.48 -10.42
CA TYR A 77 2.17 -7.87 -11.65
C TYR A 77 1.89 -8.85 -12.79
N ARG A 78 0.98 -8.50 -13.71
CA ARG A 78 0.75 -9.28 -14.92
C ARG A 78 1.69 -8.81 -16.03
N PHE A 79 2.41 -9.74 -16.62
CA PHE A 79 3.22 -9.56 -17.82
C PHE A 79 2.57 -10.32 -18.95
N ASP A 80 2.42 -9.69 -20.12
CA ASP A 80 1.96 -10.35 -21.34
C ASP A 80 3.12 -11.07 -22.06
N ASP A 81 4.06 -11.59 -21.27
CA ASP A 81 5.27 -12.30 -21.69
C ASP A 81 5.55 -13.47 -20.72
N VAL A 82 6.23 -14.50 -21.22
CA VAL A 82 6.69 -15.62 -20.41
C VAL A 82 8.06 -15.28 -19.83
N LEU A 83 8.16 -15.23 -18.50
CA LEU A 83 9.39 -14.96 -17.77
C LEU A 83 10.06 -16.25 -17.29
N ASP A 84 11.39 -16.25 -17.24
CA ASP A 84 12.22 -17.28 -16.61
C ASP A 84 12.10 -17.22 -15.09
N VAL A 85 11.23 -18.06 -14.55
CA VAL A 85 10.94 -18.13 -13.11
C VAL A 85 12.17 -18.53 -12.29
N ASN A 86 13.06 -19.36 -12.84
CA ASN A 86 14.27 -19.78 -12.15
C ASN A 86 15.27 -18.63 -12.08
N ARG A 87 15.44 -17.88 -13.18
CA ARG A 87 16.29 -16.69 -13.20
C ARG A 87 15.81 -15.63 -12.21
N LEU A 88 14.50 -15.38 -12.15
CA LEU A 88 13.88 -14.49 -11.16
C LEU A 88 14.21 -14.94 -9.72
N ARG A 89 13.97 -16.22 -9.41
CA ARG A 89 14.21 -16.80 -8.08
C ARG A 89 15.67 -16.71 -7.66
N LEU A 90 16.60 -17.08 -8.56
CA LEU A 90 18.03 -17.10 -8.28
C LEU A 90 18.58 -15.68 -8.08
N ALA A 91 18.16 -14.71 -8.90
CA ALA A 91 18.52 -13.31 -8.70
C ALA A 91 18.02 -12.78 -7.35
N LEU A 92 16.78 -13.10 -6.98
CA LEU A 92 16.24 -12.69 -5.68
C LEU A 92 17.04 -13.32 -4.53
N HIS A 93 17.37 -14.62 -4.65
CA HIS A 93 18.17 -15.32 -3.65
C HIS A 93 19.55 -14.68 -3.46
N ARG A 94 20.23 -14.29 -4.55
CA ARG A 94 21.51 -13.57 -4.48
C ARG A 94 21.37 -12.20 -3.82
N LEU A 95 20.36 -11.41 -4.20
CA LEU A 95 20.08 -10.12 -3.54
C LEU A 95 19.93 -10.29 -2.03
N MET A 96 19.17 -11.30 -1.61
CA MET A 96 18.90 -11.57 -0.20
C MET A 96 20.11 -12.13 0.56
N GLN A 97 21.22 -12.44 -0.11
CA GLN A 97 22.48 -12.79 0.54
C GLN A 97 23.45 -11.60 0.66
N ARG A 98 23.18 -10.49 -0.03
CA ARG A 98 24.03 -9.29 0.02
C ARG A 98 23.95 -8.62 1.38
N ASP A 99 25.02 -7.90 1.70
CA ASP A 99 25.09 -7.11 2.92
C ASP A 99 23.98 -6.07 2.99
N GLY A 100 23.42 -5.93 4.19
CA GLY A 100 22.21 -5.15 4.45
C GLY A 100 20.92 -5.83 3.98
N TRP A 101 20.84 -6.19 2.69
CA TRP A 101 19.65 -6.76 2.05
C TRP A 101 19.19 -8.09 2.68
N LYS A 102 20.12 -8.89 3.21
CA LYS A 102 19.82 -10.08 4.02
C LYS A 102 18.86 -9.80 5.18
N LYS A 103 18.78 -8.58 5.73
CA LYS A 103 17.77 -8.22 6.75
C LYS A 103 16.34 -8.59 6.33
N LEU A 104 15.99 -8.46 5.05
CA LEU A 104 14.64 -8.73 4.55
C LEU A 104 14.23 -10.21 4.63
N GLY A 105 15.20 -11.12 4.76
CA GLY A 105 14.98 -12.55 4.94
C GLY A 105 15.00 -12.99 6.40
N ALA A 106 15.13 -12.07 7.36
CA ALA A 106 15.10 -12.38 8.78
C ALA A 106 13.73 -12.92 9.24
N ARG A 107 13.55 -13.19 10.52
CA ARG A 107 12.27 -13.62 11.11
C ARG A 107 11.75 -12.54 12.04
N ILE A 108 10.45 -12.31 12.04
CA ILE A 108 9.85 -11.30 12.91
C ILE A 108 9.53 -11.96 14.25
N ARG A 109 10.07 -11.40 15.33
CA ARG A 109 9.77 -11.78 16.71
C ARG A 109 9.40 -10.55 17.53
N GLN A 110 8.93 -10.82 18.74
CA GLN A 110 8.59 -9.79 19.70
C GLN A 110 9.36 -10.06 21.00
N ASN A 111 10.00 -9.03 21.55
CA ASN A 111 10.74 -9.14 22.80
C ASN A 111 9.85 -8.97 24.05
N LYS A 112 10.47 -9.05 25.23
CA LYS A 112 9.78 -8.91 26.53
C LYS A 112 9.10 -7.54 26.68
N GLN A 113 9.63 -6.50 26.04
CA GLN A 113 9.12 -5.13 26.00
C GLN A 113 8.02 -4.93 24.94
N LYS A 114 7.59 -6.00 24.27
CA LYS A 114 6.59 -5.99 23.19
C LYS A 114 7.01 -5.22 21.92
N LYS A 115 8.30 -4.95 21.76
CA LYS A 115 8.88 -4.37 20.54
C LYS A 115 9.22 -5.46 19.54
N LEU A 116 9.07 -5.14 18.25
CA LEU A 116 9.44 -6.06 17.18
C LEU A 116 10.95 -6.09 16.99
N GLU A 117 11.46 -7.28 16.68
CA GLU A 117 12.86 -7.54 16.39
C GLU A 117 12.94 -8.48 15.18
N TYR A 118 13.92 -8.24 14.33
CA TYR A 118 14.34 -9.19 13.32
C TYR A 118 15.32 -10.19 13.95
N ILE A 119 15.09 -11.48 13.72
CA ILE A 119 16.00 -12.57 14.04
C ILE A 119 16.57 -13.05 12.70
N LEU A 120 17.78 -12.61 12.39
CA LEU A 120 18.45 -12.94 11.13
C LEU A 120 19.18 -14.29 11.27
N PRO A 121 18.82 -15.31 10.48
CA PRO A 121 19.58 -16.54 10.43
C PRO A 121 21.04 -16.29 10.05
N CYS A 122 21.98 -17.00 10.68
CA CYS A 122 23.40 -16.95 10.31
C CYS A 122 23.63 -17.29 8.82
N LYS A 123 22.83 -18.22 8.28
CA LYS A 123 22.76 -18.53 6.85
C LYS A 123 21.33 -18.89 6.47
N TYR A 124 21.00 -18.70 5.19
CA TYR A 124 19.79 -19.25 4.60
C TYR A 124 20.02 -20.65 4.06
N ASP A 125 19.04 -21.52 4.27
CA ASP A 125 19.01 -22.88 3.75
C ASP A 125 17.57 -23.31 3.45
N ASP A 126 17.36 -24.55 3.03
CA ASP A 126 16.03 -25.07 2.68
C ASP A 126 15.06 -25.09 3.87
N LYS A 127 15.57 -25.17 5.10
CA LYS A 127 14.74 -25.14 6.32
C LYS A 127 14.39 -23.71 6.71
N ARG A 128 15.32 -22.77 6.51
CA ARG A 128 15.17 -21.35 6.82
C ARG A 128 15.45 -20.51 5.58
N PRO A 129 14.58 -20.54 4.57
CA PRO A 129 14.80 -19.78 3.34
C PRO A 129 14.64 -18.26 3.61
N PRO A 130 15.21 -17.40 2.74
CA PRO A 130 15.09 -15.95 2.88
C PRO A 130 13.69 -15.42 2.48
N PHE A 131 12.92 -16.21 1.73
CA PHE A 131 11.55 -15.88 1.31
C PHE A 131 10.78 -17.18 1.01
N LEU A 132 9.45 -17.12 1.04
CA LEU A 132 8.61 -18.20 0.54
C LEU A 132 8.44 -18.07 -0.97
N TRP A 133 8.50 -19.19 -1.70
CA TRP A 133 8.39 -19.21 -3.15
C TRP A 133 7.46 -20.33 -3.60
N LEU A 134 6.48 -19.99 -4.43
CA LEU A 134 5.57 -20.93 -5.07
C LEU A 134 5.49 -20.62 -6.56
N HIS A 135 5.63 -21.65 -7.39
CA HIS A 135 5.47 -21.55 -8.83
C HIS A 135 4.41 -22.55 -9.29
N GLU A 136 3.43 -22.07 -10.03
CA GLU A 136 2.41 -22.89 -10.70
C GLU A 136 2.48 -22.60 -12.20
N LYS A 137 2.48 -23.66 -13.02
CA LYS A 137 2.51 -23.59 -14.48
C LYS A 137 1.20 -24.12 -15.04
N PHE A 138 0.68 -23.44 -16.05
CA PHE A 138 -0.52 -23.82 -16.79
C PHE A 138 -0.18 -24.02 -18.27
N GLU A 139 -0.71 -25.09 -18.84
CA GLU A 139 -0.53 -25.42 -20.27
C GLU A 139 -1.53 -24.69 -21.18
N GLN A 140 -2.21 -23.66 -20.67
CA GLN A 140 -3.18 -22.86 -21.42
C GLN A 140 -2.74 -21.39 -21.45
N SER A 141 -3.36 -20.60 -22.33
CA SER A 141 -3.19 -19.15 -22.31
C SER A 141 -3.84 -18.53 -21.06
N ILE A 142 -3.40 -17.34 -20.69
CA ILE A 142 -3.99 -16.58 -19.59
C ILE A 142 -5.46 -16.23 -19.85
N ALA A 143 -5.85 -16.07 -21.11
CA ALA A 143 -7.21 -15.76 -21.52
C ALA A 143 -8.18 -16.94 -21.37
N GLU A 144 -7.68 -18.17 -21.49
CA GLU A 144 -8.49 -19.39 -21.31
C GLU A 144 -8.63 -19.78 -19.83
N HIS A 145 -7.74 -19.30 -18.95
CA HIS A 145 -7.75 -19.72 -17.55
C HIS A 145 -8.92 -19.09 -16.79
N PRO A 146 -9.83 -19.89 -16.16
CA PRO A 146 -11.09 -19.40 -15.59
C PRO A 146 -10.98 -18.21 -14.64
N LYS A 147 -9.91 -18.16 -13.81
CA LYS A 147 -9.65 -17.03 -12.90
C LYS A 147 -8.79 -15.92 -13.51
N ALA A 148 -7.65 -16.25 -14.12
CA ALA A 148 -6.73 -15.27 -14.68
C ALA A 148 -7.34 -14.42 -15.81
N SER A 149 -8.29 -14.98 -16.58
CA SER A 149 -9.03 -14.26 -17.62
C SER A 149 -9.92 -13.14 -17.07
N GLN A 150 -10.29 -13.20 -15.79
CA GLN A 150 -11.10 -12.19 -15.10
C GLN A 150 -10.27 -11.00 -14.62
N LEU A 151 -8.93 -11.07 -14.66
CA LEU A 151 -8.09 -9.94 -14.28
C LEU A 151 -8.35 -8.75 -15.21
N PRO A 152 -8.56 -7.54 -14.66
CA PRO A 152 -8.85 -6.36 -15.46
C PRO A 152 -7.90 -6.14 -16.63
N ARG A 153 -8.46 -5.68 -17.74
CA ARG A 153 -7.75 -5.19 -18.92
C ARG A 153 -8.20 -3.75 -19.17
N ALA A 154 -7.28 -2.93 -19.65
CA ALA A 154 -7.58 -1.55 -19.98
C ALA A 154 -8.68 -1.47 -21.05
N SER A 155 -9.53 -0.47 -20.93
CA SER A 155 -10.60 -0.10 -21.84
C SER A 155 -10.59 1.40 -22.07
N HIS A 156 -11.33 1.86 -23.08
CA HIS A 156 -11.37 3.27 -23.45
C HIS A 156 -12.29 4.12 -22.56
N THR A 157 -13.17 3.51 -21.76
CA THR A 157 -14.10 4.22 -20.87
C THR A 157 -13.73 4.03 -19.39
N PRO A 158 -14.08 4.98 -18.51
CA PRO A 158 -13.94 4.78 -17.08
C PRO A 158 -14.72 3.55 -16.61
N LYS A 159 -14.08 2.65 -15.86
CA LYS A 159 -14.73 1.43 -15.36
C LYS A 159 -14.40 1.19 -13.90
N ILE A 160 -15.36 0.66 -13.15
CA ILE A 160 -15.13 0.10 -11.82
C ILE A 160 -15.19 -1.42 -11.94
N HIS A 161 -14.12 -2.08 -11.53
CA HIS A 161 -14.00 -3.53 -11.47
C HIS A 161 -14.40 -4.04 -10.08
N GLU A 162 -14.62 -5.35 -9.98
CA GLU A 162 -15.06 -6.02 -8.75
C GLU A 162 -14.07 -5.91 -7.58
N ASP A 163 -14.45 -6.48 -6.44
CA ASP A 163 -13.58 -6.53 -5.26
C ASP A 163 -12.27 -7.28 -5.59
N PRO A 164 -11.11 -6.61 -5.50
CA PRO A 164 -9.83 -7.25 -5.79
C PRO A 164 -9.51 -8.42 -4.84
N HIS A 165 -10.10 -8.47 -3.64
CA HIS A 165 -9.85 -9.55 -2.67
C HIS A 165 -10.36 -10.91 -3.14
N LEU A 166 -11.31 -10.95 -4.08
CA LEU A 166 -11.82 -12.20 -4.67
C LEU A 166 -10.69 -12.99 -5.37
N MET A 167 -9.64 -12.32 -5.83
CA MET A 167 -8.50 -12.94 -6.50
C MET A 167 -7.37 -13.36 -5.55
N GLN A 168 -7.42 -13.00 -4.25
CA GLN A 168 -6.29 -13.20 -3.33
C GLN A 168 -5.83 -14.65 -3.17
N SER A 169 -6.78 -15.59 -3.12
CA SER A 169 -6.47 -17.02 -2.96
C SER A 169 -5.79 -17.60 -4.19
N PHE A 170 -6.09 -17.03 -5.37
CA PHE A 170 -5.51 -17.45 -6.63
C PHE A 170 -4.13 -16.83 -6.84
N LEU A 171 -4.00 -15.52 -6.62
CA LEU A 171 -2.80 -14.75 -6.97
C LEU A 171 -1.64 -14.94 -6.00
N HIS A 172 -1.89 -15.22 -4.72
CA HIS A 172 -0.85 -15.17 -3.70
C HIS A 172 -0.58 -16.53 -3.05
N HIS A 173 0.64 -16.67 -2.51
CA HIS A 173 1.15 -17.91 -1.94
C HIS A 173 0.22 -18.48 -0.87
N SER A 174 -0.20 -19.75 -0.99
CA SER A 174 -1.21 -20.36 -0.11
C SER A 174 -0.75 -20.51 1.35
N GLY A 175 0.55 -20.77 1.55
CA GLY A 175 1.18 -20.84 2.88
C GLY A 175 1.65 -19.51 3.48
N ARG A 176 1.31 -18.36 2.88
CA ARG A 176 1.81 -17.06 3.38
C ARG A 176 1.19 -16.70 4.73
N PRO A 177 1.95 -16.06 5.64
CA PRO A 177 1.38 -15.39 6.81
C PRO A 177 0.41 -14.26 6.39
N ARG A 178 -0.67 -14.05 7.17
CA ARG A 178 -1.72 -13.05 6.85
C ARG A 178 -1.92 -11.99 7.95
N LYS A 179 -1.27 -12.17 9.09
CA LYS A 179 -1.28 -11.25 10.23
C LYS A 179 0.02 -11.39 11.02
N LEU A 180 0.39 -10.36 11.79
CA LEU A 180 1.64 -10.35 12.58
C LEU A 180 1.84 -11.63 13.41
N ALA A 181 0.78 -12.11 14.07
CA ALA A 181 0.83 -13.31 14.91
C ALA A 181 1.27 -14.57 14.14
N ASP A 182 1.04 -14.65 12.83
CA ASP A 182 1.47 -15.78 12.03
C ASP A 182 3.01 -15.80 11.91
N TRP A 183 3.66 -14.65 11.79
CA TRP A 183 5.13 -14.54 11.81
C TRP A 183 5.72 -14.73 13.22
N LEU A 184 5.08 -14.14 14.25
CA LEU A 184 5.55 -14.28 15.62
C LEU A 184 5.59 -15.74 16.09
N ASN A 185 4.66 -16.55 15.59
CA ASN A 185 4.48 -17.95 15.95
C ASN A 185 4.94 -18.91 14.84
N SER A 186 5.85 -18.50 13.96
CA SER A 186 6.45 -19.40 12.97
C SER A 186 7.85 -18.96 12.57
N ASP A 187 8.61 -19.85 11.95
CA ASP A 187 9.89 -19.50 11.34
C ASP A 187 9.73 -19.09 9.86
N ASN A 188 8.64 -18.38 9.53
CA ASN A 188 8.42 -17.88 8.18
C ASN A 188 9.17 -16.55 7.94
N PRO A 189 9.78 -16.37 6.76
CA PRO A 189 10.31 -15.07 6.34
C PRO A 189 9.17 -14.05 6.10
N PRO A 190 9.47 -12.74 6.13
CA PRO A 190 8.50 -11.69 5.87
C PRO A 190 7.93 -11.70 4.46
N LEU A 191 8.75 -12.06 3.47
CA LEU A 191 8.37 -11.99 2.07
C LEU A 191 7.90 -13.35 1.54
N SER A 192 6.81 -13.33 0.79
CA SER A 192 6.33 -14.49 0.05
C SER A 192 6.00 -14.14 -1.38
N PHE A 193 6.35 -15.05 -2.29
CA PHE A 193 6.18 -14.88 -3.72
C PHE A 193 5.36 -16.04 -4.30
N LYS A 194 4.46 -15.71 -5.22
CA LYS A 194 3.75 -16.69 -6.04
C LYS A 194 3.87 -16.29 -7.51
N ILE A 195 4.31 -17.23 -8.34
CA ILE A 195 4.47 -17.03 -9.78
C ILE A 195 3.50 -17.96 -10.49
N LEU A 196 2.71 -17.41 -11.40
CA LEU A 196 1.83 -18.16 -12.29
C LEU A 196 2.35 -18.01 -13.71
N SER A 197 2.75 -19.12 -14.34
CA SER A 197 3.20 -19.14 -15.73
C SER A 197 2.13 -19.73 -16.63
N PHE A 198 1.75 -19.00 -17.67
CA PHE A 198 0.87 -19.44 -18.74
C PHE A 198 1.69 -19.65 -20.01
N GLN A 199 1.05 -20.13 -21.08
CA GLN A 199 1.72 -20.16 -22.38
C GLN A 199 2.11 -18.74 -22.85
N ASP A 200 1.30 -17.72 -22.61
CA ASP A 200 1.46 -16.39 -23.19
C ASP A 200 1.66 -15.27 -22.15
N ALA A 201 1.83 -15.60 -20.87
CA ALA A 201 1.90 -14.61 -19.81
C ALA A 201 2.55 -15.13 -18.54
N THR A 202 2.95 -14.20 -17.68
CA THR A 202 3.40 -14.47 -16.32
C THR A 202 2.71 -13.54 -15.33
N ILE A 203 2.27 -14.06 -14.19
CA ILE A 203 1.86 -13.23 -13.06
C ILE A 203 2.87 -13.42 -11.93
N LEU A 204 3.51 -12.33 -11.51
CA LEU A 204 4.41 -12.29 -10.36
C LEU A 204 3.68 -11.63 -9.19
N SER A 205 3.53 -12.35 -8.09
CA SER A 205 2.85 -11.85 -6.90
C SER A 205 3.79 -11.81 -5.70
N ILE A 206 3.74 -10.73 -4.93
CA ILE A 206 4.48 -10.54 -3.68
C ILE A 206 3.51 -10.23 -2.54
N SER A 207 3.79 -10.74 -1.34
CA SER A 207 3.11 -10.39 -0.09
C SER A 207 4.13 -10.12 1.01
N TRP A 208 3.89 -9.06 1.79
CA TRP A 208 4.77 -8.60 2.87
C TRP A 208 3.97 -7.92 3.99
N PRO A 209 4.42 -8.02 5.26
CA PRO A 209 3.85 -7.20 6.34
C PRO A 209 4.33 -5.76 6.18
N HIS A 210 3.43 -4.80 6.42
CA HIS A 210 3.71 -3.38 6.17
C HIS A 210 4.82 -2.82 7.11
N CYS A 211 5.14 -3.50 8.20
CA CYS A 211 6.29 -3.17 9.05
C CYS A 211 7.67 -3.44 8.41
N VAL A 212 7.75 -4.06 7.23
CA VAL A 212 9.04 -4.31 6.55
C VAL A 212 9.43 -3.17 5.62
N PHE A 213 8.48 -2.66 4.83
CA PHE A 213 8.69 -1.47 4.02
C PHE A 213 7.35 -0.82 3.63
N ASP A 214 7.39 0.49 3.41
CA ASP A 214 6.33 1.24 2.75
C ASP A 214 6.36 1.05 1.22
N GLY A 215 5.47 1.75 0.50
CA GLY A 215 5.43 1.67 -0.96
C GLY A 215 6.73 2.12 -1.66
N ILE A 216 7.44 3.13 -1.12
CA ILE A 216 8.70 3.63 -1.68
C ILE A 216 9.82 2.62 -1.42
N GLY A 217 9.87 2.07 -0.22
CA GLY A 217 10.79 0.99 0.14
C GLY A 217 10.56 -0.26 -0.71
N ARG A 218 9.31 -0.60 -1.02
CA ARG A 218 8.98 -1.66 -1.99
C ARG A 218 9.56 -1.35 -3.37
N ALA A 219 9.38 -0.13 -3.87
CA ALA A 219 9.91 0.27 -5.18
C ALA A 219 11.44 0.14 -5.21
N ALA A 220 12.12 0.57 -4.14
CA ALA A 220 13.56 0.42 -4.00
C ALA A 220 14.00 -1.05 -3.97
N PHE A 221 13.28 -1.92 -3.25
CA PHE A 221 13.51 -3.36 -3.25
C PHE A 221 13.33 -3.99 -4.64
N MET A 222 12.25 -3.65 -5.35
CA MET A 222 12.01 -4.16 -6.70
C MET A 222 13.11 -3.72 -7.67
N ASN A 223 13.56 -2.46 -7.59
CA ASN A 223 14.67 -1.95 -8.41
C ASN A 223 16.00 -2.62 -8.08
N ALA A 224 16.30 -2.89 -6.82
CA ALA A 224 17.49 -3.64 -6.42
C ALA A 224 17.45 -5.09 -6.93
N TRP A 225 16.27 -5.72 -6.90
CA TRP A 225 16.09 -7.05 -7.49
C TRP A 225 16.30 -7.05 -9.00
N LEU A 226 15.75 -6.05 -9.71
CA LEU A 226 16.00 -5.87 -11.13
C LEU A 226 17.48 -5.60 -11.44
N ALA A 227 18.18 -4.81 -10.62
CA ALA A 227 19.62 -4.59 -10.79
C ALA A 227 20.40 -5.90 -10.66
N GLU A 228 20.14 -6.71 -9.62
CA GLU A 228 20.75 -8.04 -9.44
C GLU A 228 20.42 -9.00 -10.60
N LEU A 229 19.19 -8.93 -11.12
CA LEU A 229 18.74 -9.74 -12.26
C LEU A 229 19.46 -9.37 -13.58
N ASN A 230 19.79 -8.09 -13.74
CA ASN A 230 20.51 -7.54 -14.88
C ASN A 230 22.04 -7.55 -14.73
N GLY A 231 22.57 -7.96 -13.56
CA GLY A 231 24.00 -7.88 -13.28
C GLY A 231 24.52 -6.43 -13.15
N LEU A 232 23.64 -5.50 -12.78
CA LEU A 232 23.97 -4.10 -12.56
C LEU A 232 24.37 -3.85 -11.11
N ALA A 233 25.02 -2.71 -10.87
CA ALA A 233 25.36 -2.27 -9.52
C ALA A 233 24.09 -2.09 -8.66
N ILE A 234 24.12 -2.66 -7.46
CA ILE A 234 23.03 -2.55 -6.49
C ILE A 234 23.41 -1.45 -5.50
N PRO A 235 22.52 -0.48 -5.25
CA PRO A 235 22.76 0.54 -4.24
C PRO A 235 23.06 -0.07 -2.87
N GLU A 236 23.94 0.60 -2.13
CA GLU A 236 24.21 0.26 -0.74
C GLU A 236 22.92 0.29 0.08
N PHE A 237 22.77 -0.68 0.99
CA PHE A 237 21.62 -0.76 1.88
C PHE A 237 21.85 0.10 3.11
N VAL A 238 20.90 0.99 3.40
CA VAL A 238 20.91 1.86 4.57
C VAL A 238 19.88 1.35 5.58
N GLY A 239 20.24 1.41 6.86
CA GLY A 239 19.33 1.07 7.95
C GLY A 239 19.32 -0.42 8.28
N PHE A 240 20.49 -1.05 8.32
CA PHE A 240 20.60 -2.46 8.70
C PHE A 240 20.30 -2.66 10.18
N ASP A 241 21.11 -2.13 11.08
CA ASP A 241 20.96 -2.22 12.54
C ASP A 241 20.78 -0.85 13.21
N HIS A 242 21.09 0.23 12.51
CA HIS A 242 20.90 1.60 12.94
C HIS A 242 19.75 2.28 12.19
N ASP A 243 18.82 2.91 12.90
CA ASP A 243 17.68 3.61 12.30
C ASP A 243 18.07 5.05 11.89
N PRO A 244 18.22 5.36 10.58
CA PRO A 244 18.63 6.69 10.15
C PRO A 244 17.57 7.76 10.43
N MET A 245 16.29 7.39 10.57
CA MET A 245 15.23 8.34 10.90
C MET A 245 15.23 8.70 12.39
N SER A 246 15.68 7.77 13.25
CA SER A 246 15.68 7.98 14.70
C SER A 246 16.56 9.15 15.14
N LEU A 247 17.65 9.39 14.42
CA LEU A 247 18.58 10.50 14.69
C LEU A 247 17.93 11.88 14.52
N LEU A 248 16.89 11.97 13.70
CA LEU A 248 16.23 13.23 13.35
C LEU A 248 15.02 13.53 14.27
N ILE A 249 14.63 12.57 15.10
CA ILE A 249 13.53 12.73 16.06
C ILE A 249 13.97 13.70 17.15
N GLY A 250 13.18 14.76 17.36
CA GLY A 250 13.44 15.76 18.39
C GLY A 250 14.31 16.95 17.93
N GLU A 251 14.93 16.90 16.75
CA GLU A 251 15.71 18.04 16.22
C GLU A 251 14.85 19.30 16.01
N VAL A 252 13.58 19.09 15.65
CA VAL A 252 12.58 20.16 15.58
C VAL A 252 11.44 19.82 16.55
N PRO A 253 11.08 20.73 17.47
CA PRO A 253 9.95 20.53 18.37
C PRO A 253 8.64 20.33 17.59
N GLY A 254 7.81 19.41 18.07
CA GLY A 254 6.52 19.10 17.46
C GLY A 254 5.56 20.30 17.42
N GLU A 255 5.77 21.28 18.29
CA GLU A 255 5.04 22.55 18.36
C GLU A 255 5.12 23.35 17.06
N ARG A 256 6.22 23.21 16.31
CA ARG A 256 6.44 23.90 15.03
C ARG A 256 5.67 23.27 13.88
N TYR A 257 5.09 22.10 14.06
CA TYR A 257 4.32 21.45 13.01
C TYR A 257 3.06 22.27 12.68
N VAL A 258 2.85 22.55 11.41
CA VAL A 258 1.81 23.47 10.94
C VAL A 258 0.40 23.04 11.33
N LEU A 259 0.15 21.73 11.43
CA LEU A 259 -1.15 21.20 11.85
C LEU A 259 -1.23 20.87 13.35
N ARG A 260 -0.25 21.29 14.16
CA ARG A 260 -0.20 20.99 15.60
C ARG A 260 -1.47 21.39 16.35
N SER A 261 -2.01 22.56 16.06
CA SER A 261 -3.24 23.09 16.68
C SER A 261 -4.52 22.37 16.22
N GLN A 262 -4.44 21.66 15.09
CA GLN A 262 -5.52 20.89 14.51
C GLN A 262 -5.44 19.40 14.86
N MET A 263 -4.43 18.96 15.62
CA MET A 263 -4.30 17.56 15.98
C MET A 263 -5.49 17.05 16.79
N LEU A 264 -5.89 15.82 16.46
CA LEU A 264 -6.91 15.08 17.20
C LEU A 264 -6.27 14.45 18.44
N THR A 265 -6.27 15.22 19.53
CA THR A 265 -5.80 14.81 20.87
C THR A 265 -6.87 15.02 21.92
N GLY A 266 -6.77 14.32 23.06
CA GLY A 266 -7.71 14.46 24.18
C GLY A 266 -9.17 14.26 23.76
N TYR A 267 -10.04 15.19 24.16
CA TYR A 267 -11.48 15.12 23.87
C TYR A 267 -11.81 15.14 22.37
N ARG A 268 -11.02 15.83 21.53
CA ARG A 268 -11.24 15.84 20.07
C ARG A 268 -11.04 14.45 19.46
N LEU A 269 -10.03 13.72 19.93
CA LEU A 269 -9.81 12.33 19.52
C LEU A 269 -10.94 11.44 19.99
N PHE A 270 -11.39 11.60 21.24
CA PHE A 270 -12.50 10.83 21.79
C PHE A 270 -13.77 10.98 20.94
N PHE A 271 -14.18 12.22 20.63
CA PHE A 271 -15.36 12.45 19.79
C PHE A 271 -15.17 12.01 18.34
N PHE A 272 -13.94 12.08 17.80
CA PHE A 272 -13.63 11.50 16.50
C PHE A 272 -13.81 9.98 16.48
N VAL A 273 -13.35 9.28 17.52
CA VAL A 273 -13.55 7.83 17.65
C VAL A 273 -15.03 7.49 17.79
N LEU A 274 -15.78 8.18 18.64
CA LEU A 274 -17.23 7.98 18.77
C LEU A 274 -17.95 8.22 17.44
N ARG A 275 -17.58 9.27 16.71
CA ARG A 275 -18.15 9.55 15.40
C ARG A 275 -17.83 8.44 14.40
N THR A 276 -16.60 7.94 14.41
CA THR A 276 -16.18 6.84 13.56
C THR A 276 -16.97 5.56 13.87
N ILE A 277 -17.16 5.24 15.16
CA ILE A 277 -17.99 4.10 15.59
C ILE A 277 -19.44 4.28 15.11
N PHE A 278 -20.01 5.47 15.26
CA PHE A 278 -21.36 5.78 14.78
C PHE A 278 -21.47 5.61 13.25
N ASP A 279 -20.51 6.11 12.48
CA ASP A 279 -20.45 5.93 11.03
C ASP A 279 -20.28 4.45 10.62
N LEU A 280 -19.57 3.64 11.43
CA LEU A 280 -19.47 2.18 11.27
C LEU A 280 -20.79 1.47 11.60
N ILE A 281 -21.54 1.91 12.61
CA ILE A 281 -22.85 1.32 12.93
C ILE A 281 -23.86 1.62 11.81
N LEU A 282 -23.90 2.86 11.31
CA LEU A 282 -24.82 3.25 10.23
C LEU A 282 -24.47 2.63 8.88
N GLN A 283 -23.19 2.41 8.63
CA GLN A 283 -22.67 1.84 7.40
C GLN A 283 -21.61 0.79 7.75
N PRO A 284 -21.99 -0.44 8.12
CA PRO A 284 -21.03 -1.43 8.63
C PRO A 284 -20.15 -2.03 7.55
N LYS A 285 -20.68 -2.15 6.33
CA LYS A 285 -19.98 -2.77 5.21
C LYS A 285 -19.25 -1.73 4.36
N SER A 286 -17.98 -2.01 4.09
CA SER A 286 -17.16 -1.30 3.12
C SER A 286 -16.60 -2.32 2.15
N GLU A 287 -16.39 -1.88 0.92
CA GLU A 287 -15.96 -2.73 -0.17
C GLU A 287 -14.85 -2.02 -0.94
N PRO A 288 -13.72 -2.70 -1.20
CA PRO A 288 -12.71 -2.16 -2.07
C PRO A 288 -13.03 -2.44 -3.53
N ARG A 289 -12.56 -1.56 -4.40
CA ARG A 289 -12.74 -1.63 -5.85
C ARG A 289 -11.49 -1.16 -6.56
N ILE A 290 -11.30 -1.65 -7.78
CA ILE A 290 -10.32 -1.11 -8.73
C ILE A 290 -11.04 -0.22 -9.73
N LEU A 291 -10.70 1.07 -9.74
CA LEU A 291 -11.12 1.99 -10.76
C LEU A 291 -10.08 2.03 -11.88
N GLN A 292 -10.60 2.19 -13.08
CA GLN A 292 -9.85 2.34 -14.30
C GLN A 292 -10.27 3.66 -14.95
N ILE A 293 -9.33 4.58 -15.10
CA ILE A 293 -9.58 5.94 -15.60
C ILE A 293 -8.66 6.21 -16.81
N PRO A 294 -9.20 6.30 -18.03
CA PRO A 294 -8.42 6.61 -19.23
C PRO A 294 -7.68 7.96 -19.13
N ASP A 295 -6.45 8.08 -19.66
CA ASP A 295 -5.67 9.33 -19.56
C ASP A 295 -6.42 10.54 -20.09
N ARG A 296 -7.13 10.37 -21.23
CA ARG A 296 -7.91 11.42 -21.88
C ARG A 296 -8.87 12.11 -20.91
N PHE A 297 -9.47 11.33 -20.01
CA PHE A 297 -10.38 11.86 -19.00
C PHE A 297 -9.65 12.73 -17.98
N LEU A 298 -8.52 12.23 -17.46
CA LEU A 298 -7.71 13.01 -16.51
C LEU A 298 -7.09 14.26 -17.15
N GLN A 299 -6.68 14.20 -18.42
CA GLN A 299 -6.18 15.38 -19.14
C GLN A 299 -7.27 16.43 -19.32
N LYS A 300 -8.52 16.03 -19.60
CA LYS A 300 -9.67 16.96 -19.65
C LYS A 300 -9.89 17.63 -18.29
N LEU A 301 -9.89 16.86 -17.19
CA LEU A 301 -9.99 17.41 -15.84
C LEU A 301 -8.84 18.37 -15.51
N LYS A 302 -7.62 18.06 -15.98
CA LYS A 302 -6.47 18.93 -15.79
C LYS A 302 -6.60 20.23 -16.58
N GLN A 303 -7.09 20.18 -17.81
CA GLN A 303 -7.36 21.37 -18.62
C GLN A 303 -8.43 22.25 -17.95
N GLU A 304 -9.52 21.65 -17.45
CA GLU A 304 -10.54 22.35 -16.65
C GLU A 304 -9.91 23.03 -15.43
N ALA A 305 -9.12 22.29 -14.64
CA ALA A 305 -8.44 22.82 -13.47
C ALA A 305 -7.50 23.99 -13.80
N VAL A 306 -6.76 23.93 -14.91
CA VAL A 306 -5.88 25.03 -15.35
C VAL A 306 -6.69 26.23 -15.83
N ALA A 307 -7.82 26.01 -16.50
CA ALA A 307 -8.71 27.07 -16.96
C ALA A 307 -9.38 27.79 -15.77
N ASP A 308 -9.87 27.05 -14.77
CA ASP A 308 -10.41 27.60 -13.51
C ASP A 308 -9.38 28.54 -12.86
N LEU A 309 -8.15 28.04 -12.69
CA LEU A 309 -7.05 28.77 -12.06
C LEU A 309 -6.57 29.97 -12.89
N SER A 310 -6.87 30.02 -14.18
CA SER A 310 -6.52 31.18 -15.01
C SER A 310 -7.55 32.31 -14.86
N LYS A 311 -8.83 31.96 -14.65
CA LYS A 311 -9.92 32.93 -14.43
C LYS A 311 -9.86 33.60 -13.07
N GLU A 312 -9.36 32.91 -12.04
CA GLU A 312 -9.23 33.46 -10.69
C GLU A 312 -8.00 34.39 -10.52
N ARG A 313 -7.12 34.52 -11.52
CA ARG A 313 -5.89 35.30 -11.40
C ARG A 313 -6.12 36.80 -11.51
N LYS A 314 -5.51 37.54 -10.58
CA LYS A 314 -5.26 38.99 -10.66
C LYS A 314 -3.78 39.38 -10.78
N GLY A 315 -2.85 38.40 -10.85
CA GLY A 315 -1.40 38.63 -10.89
C GLY A 315 -0.63 37.48 -11.55
N GLY A 316 0.54 37.80 -12.12
CA GLY A 316 1.28 37.00 -13.11
C GLY A 316 2.00 35.72 -12.64
N ASP A 317 1.81 35.27 -11.39
CA ASP A 317 2.50 34.08 -10.91
C ASP A 317 1.92 32.79 -11.53
N ALA A 318 2.81 31.96 -12.07
CA ALA A 318 2.46 30.67 -12.66
C ALA A 318 2.04 29.66 -11.58
N VAL A 319 0.73 29.49 -11.38
CA VAL A 319 0.18 28.45 -10.51
C VAL A 319 0.22 27.09 -11.22
N PHE A 320 0.86 26.11 -10.59
CA PHE A 320 1.01 24.74 -11.09
C PHE A 320 0.18 23.74 -10.25
N VAL A 321 -0.54 22.85 -10.94
CA VAL A 321 -1.16 21.65 -10.36
C VAL A 321 -0.77 20.42 -11.18
N SER A 322 -0.49 19.31 -10.51
CA SER A 322 -0.14 18.04 -11.15
C SER A 322 -1.37 17.17 -11.42
N ASN A 323 -1.19 16.13 -12.23
CA ASN A 323 -2.20 15.09 -12.45
C ASN A 323 -2.65 14.46 -11.13
N GLY A 324 -1.73 14.26 -10.17
CA GLY A 324 -2.05 13.70 -8.86
C GLY A 324 -2.90 14.64 -7.98
N ASP A 325 -2.69 15.96 -8.08
CA ASP A 325 -3.51 16.94 -7.34
C ASP A 325 -4.93 16.99 -7.91
N VAL A 326 -5.04 17.04 -9.24
CA VAL A 326 -6.32 17.05 -9.96
C VAL A 326 -7.09 15.76 -9.74
N LEU A 327 -6.43 14.61 -9.81
CA LEU A 327 -7.05 13.31 -9.59
C LEU A 327 -7.60 13.19 -8.16
N LEU A 328 -6.82 13.61 -7.16
CA LEU A 328 -7.26 13.61 -5.76
C LEU A 328 -8.41 14.59 -5.52
N ALA A 329 -8.35 15.80 -6.09
CA ALA A 329 -9.43 16.78 -6.02
C ALA A 329 -10.73 16.24 -6.60
N TRP A 330 -10.68 15.69 -7.83
CA TRP A 330 -11.82 15.11 -8.51
C TRP A 330 -12.37 13.91 -7.75
N TRP A 331 -11.50 13.03 -7.26
CA TRP A 331 -11.91 11.85 -6.51
C TRP A 331 -12.58 12.23 -5.19
N ALA A 332 -12.02 13.19 -4.45
CA ALA A 332 -12.62 13.70 -3.21
C ALA A 332 -14.01 14.29 -3.47
N ARG A 333 -14.17 15.14 -4.49
CA ARG A 333 -15.48 15.67 -4.91
C ARG A 333 -16.45 14.56 -5.28
N THR A 334 -15.99 13.56 -6.04
CA THR A 334 -16.82 12.42 -6.47
C THR A 334 -17.33 11.64 -5.26
N VAL A 335 -16.44 11.22 -4.36
CA VAL A 335 -16.79 10.45 -3.16
C VAL A 335 -17.72 11.22 -2.22
N VAL A 336 -17.47 12.50 -2.00
CA VAL A 336 -18.29 13.35 -1.12
C VAL A 336 -19.68 13.55 -1.69
N SER A 337 -19.77 13.84 -3.00
CA SER A 337 -21.07 14.03 -3.66
C SER A 337 -21.85 12.72 -3.89
N SER A 338 -21.22 11.56 -3.68
CA SER A 338 -21.88 10.23 -3.67
C SER A 338 -22.37 9.80 -2.29
N GLN A 339 -22.23 10.66 -1.27
CA GLN A 339 -22.63 10.41 0.10
C GLN A 339 -23.60 11.49 0.58
N ASN A 340 -24.54 11.12 1.46
CA ASN A 340 -25.42 12.08 2.10
C ASN A 340 -24.74 12.69 3.34
N LEU A 341 -23.81 13.62 3.09
CA LEU A 341 -23.07 14.33 4.14
C LEU A 341 -23.72 15.69 4.40
N ALA A 342 -23.70 16.13 5.66
CA ALA A 342 -24.05 17.50 6.00
C ALA A 342 -23.14 18.47 5.24
N VAL A 343 -23.69 19.56 4.70
CA VAL A 343 -22.94 20.54 3.89
C VAL A 343 -21.73 21.13 4.65
N SER A 344 -21.85 21.29 5.97
CA SER A 344 -20.80 21.79 6.85
C SER A 344 -19.79 20.72 7.30
N ARG A 345 -19.99 19.44 6.94
CA ARG A 345 -19.11 18.33 7.33
C ARG A 345 -17.69 18.60 6.82
N PRO A 346 -16.67 18.69 7.70
CA PRO A 346 -15.29 18.80 7.25
C PRO A 346 -14.81 17.50 6.61
N VAL A 347 -13.90 17.62 5.65
CA VAL A 347 -13.27 16.53 4.90
C VAL A 347 -11.76 16.76 4.96
N ALA A 348 -11.04 15.78 5.51
CA ALA A 348 -9.60 15.77 5.55
C ALA A 348 -9.08 14.98 4.36
N ILE A 349 -8.65 15.68 3.32
CA ILE A 349 -8.12 15.10 2.08
C ILE A 349 -6.63 14.86 2.28
N GLY A 350 -6.25 13.59 2.37
CA GLY A 350 -4.90 13.16 2.64
C GLY A 350 -4.20 12.56 1.42
N THR A 351 -2.89 12.77 1.33
CA THR A 351 -2.03 11.99 0.43
C THR A 351 -0.71 11.63 1.11
N ALA A 352 -0.15 10.49 0.72
CA ALA A 352 1.11 10.00 1.26
C ALA A 352 2.26 10.95 0.91
N LEU A 353 3.08 11.29 1.90
CA LEU A 353 4.27 12.12 1.79
C LEU A 353 5.51 11.26 2.01
N ASN A 354 6.41 11.24 1.02
CA ASN A 354 7.71 10.56 1.15
C ASN A 354 8.66 11.41 1.99
N LEU A 355 8.92 10.98 3.23
CA LEU A 355 9.79 11.71 4.16
C LEU A 355 11.25 11.69 3.70
N ARG A 356 11.70 10.60 3.05
CA ARG A 356 13.07 10.45 2.55
C ARG A 356 13.46 11.60 1.62
N LYS A 357 12.52 12.05 0.77
CA LYS A 357 12.76 13.14 -0.17
C LYS A 357 12.89 14.51 0.50
N ALA A 358 12.20 14.72 1.61
CA ALA A 358 12.32 15.97 2.38
C ALA A 358 13.59 16.02 3.24
N LEU A 359 14.15 14.85 3.54
CA LEU A 359 15.30 14.63 4.42
C LEU A 359 16.53 14.14 3.63
N GLU A 360 16.55 14.33 2.31
CA GLU A 360 17.60 13.78 1.44
C GLU A 360 19.02 14.24 1.85
N LYS A 361 19.14 15.46 2.39
CA LYS A 361 20.40 16.01 2.89
C LYS A 361 20.77 15.52 4.29
N ASP A 362 19.79 15.05 5.06
CA ASP A 362 19.96 14.58 6.44
C ASP A 362 20.19 13.07 6.51
N LEU A 363 19.78 12.32 5.47
CA LEU A 363 19.91 10.88 5.40
C LEU A 363 21.22 10.45 4.74
N PRO A 364 21.80 9.31 5.16
CA PRO A 364 22.98 8.77 4.50
C PRO A 364 22.68 8.38 3.05
N SER A 365 23.70 8.43 2.20
CA SER A 365 23.61 7.98 0.82
C SER A 365 23.34 6.47 0.75
N GLY A 366 22.48 6.05 -0.17
CA GLY A 366 22.11 4.64 -0.37
C GLY A 366 20.60 4.42 -0.32
N THR A 367 20.20 3.19 -0.07
CA THR A 367 18.81 2.73 -0.15
C THR A 367 18.25 2.39 1.22
N PHE A 368 17.34 3.23 1.71
CA PHE A 368 16.56 2.97 2.92
C PHE A 368 15.17 2.42 2.60
N VAL A 369 14.95 1.13 2.90
CA VAL A 369 13.67 0.45 2.58
C VAL A 369 12.62 0.55 3.68
N GLY A 370 13.01 0.75 4.94
CA GLY A 370 12.06 0.84 6.07
C GLY A 370 11.07 2.00 5.93
N ASN A 371 9.96 1.97 6.64
CA ASN A 371 8.87 2.94 6.57
C ASN A 371 9.36 4.37 6.87
N ALA A 372 9.09 5.27 5.94
CA ALA A 372 9.43 6.70 6.01
C ALA A 372 8.42 7.50 5.18
N VAL A 373 7.14 7.31 5.53
CA VAL A 373 6.00 7.96 4.92
C VAL A 373 5.11 8.55 6.01
N SER A 374 4.57 9.73 5.73
CA SER A 374 3.46 10.31 6.50
C SER A 374 2.31 10.69 5.55
N THR A 375 1.31 11.42 6.05
CA THR A 375 0.21 11.95 5.24
C THR A 375 0.18 13.45 5.39
N ALA A 376 0.19 14.15 4.26
CA ALA A 376 -0.13 15.57 4.20
C ALA A 376 -1.65 15.73 4.06
N PHE A 377 -2.24 16.64 4.83
CA PHE A 377 -3.69 16.90 4.80
C PHE A 377 -4.03 18.29 4.28
N ALA A 378 -5.06 18.35 3.44
CA ALA A 378 -5.81 19.57 3.13
C ALA A 378 -7.23 19.43 3.72
N PHE A 379 -7.79 20.55 4.20
CA PHE A 379 -9.12 20.57 4.82
C PHE A 379 -10.08 21.40 3.98
N LEU A 380 -11.21 20.80 3.63
CA LEU A 380 -12.36 21.45 2.98
C LEU A 380 -13.64 20.93 3.62
N THR A 381 -14.76 21.61 3.40
CA THR A 381 -16.10 21.13 3.75
C THR A 381 -16.75 20.40 2.59
N ALA A 382 -17.78 19.61 2.87
CA ALA A 382 -18.60 18.99 1.83
C ALA A 382 -19.22 20.04 0.88
N HIS A 383 -19.62 21.20 1.42
CA HIS A 383 -20.10 22.33 0.63
C HIS A 383 -19.03 22.87 -0.31
N GLU A 384 -17.84 23.20 0.20
CA GLU A 384 -16.75 23.72 -0.63
C GLU A 384 -16.39 22.74 -1.75
N LEU A 385 -16.31 21.44 -1.46
CA LEU A 385 -16.04 20.42 -2.48
C LEU A 385 -17.11 20.36 -3.59
N ALA A 386 -18.36 20.67 -3.26
CA ALA A 386 -19.47 20.70 -4.19
C ALA A 386 -19.55 22.01 -5.00
N THR A 387 -19.09 23.14 -4.45
CA THR A 387 -19.36 24.47 -5.02
C THR A 387 -18.16 25.16 -5.63
N ILE A 388 -16.95 24.97 -5.13
CA ILE A 388 -15.77 25.68 -5.66
C ILE A 388 -15.18 24.97 -6.89
N PRO A 389 -14.49 25.69 -7.80
CA PRO A 389 -13.93 25.10 -9.02
C PRO A 389 -12.92 23.98 -8.76
N LEU A 390 -12.76 23.06 -9.72
CA LEU A 390 -11.90 21.88 -9.55
C LEU A 390 -10.44 22.30 -9.38
N GLY A 391 -10.01 23.30 -10.15
CA GLY A 391 -8.67 23.89 -10.05
C GLY A 391 -8.36 24.42 -8.67
N SER A 392 -9.32 25.07 -8.03
CA SER A 392 -9.17 25.68 -6.69
C SER A 392 -9.03 24.61 -5.60
N ILE A 393 -9.76 23.50 -5.70
CA ILE A 393 -9.57 22.32 -4.82
C ILE A 393 -8.16 21.73 -5.00
N ALA A 394 -7.76 21.48 -6.25
CA ALA A 394 -6.46 20.90 -6.58
C ALA A 394 -5.30 21.79 -6.09
N LEU A 395 -5.43 23.12 -6.23
CA LEU A 395 -4.46 24.07 -5.72
C LEU A 395 -4.36 24.07 -4.20
N ARG A 396 -5.50 23.95 -3.48
CA ARG A 396 -5.51 23.88 -2.02
C ARG A 396 -4.80 22.63 -1.52
N ILE A 397 -5.01 21.49 -2.19
CA ILE A 397 -4.27 20.24 -1.94
C ILE A 397 -2.77 20.44 -2.19
N ARG A 398 -2.39 20.98 -3.35
CA ARG A 398 -0.99 21.25 -3.71
C ARG A 398 -0.28 22.13 -2.68
N ARG A 399 -0.91 23.24 -2.28
CA ARG A 399 -0.36 24.16 -1.27
C ARG A 399 -0.19 23.48 0.08
N ALA A 400 -1.17 22.70 0.51
CA ALA A 400 -1.07 21.95 1.77
C ALA A 400 0.08 20.93 1.75
N ILE A 401 0.28 20.22 0.62
CA ILE A 401 1.42 19.31 0.44
C ILE A 401 2.74 20.09 0.51
N GLN A 402 2.85 21.21 -0.21
CA GLN A 402 4.05 22.06 -0.23
C GLN A 402 4.41 22.60 1.16
N GLN A 403 3.40 22.99 1.94
CA GLN A 403 3.60 23.48 3.29
C GLN A 403 4.09 22.39 4.24
N GLN A 404 3.56 21.17 4.15
CA GLN A 404 3.90 20.07 5.07
C GLN A 404 5.18 19.30 4.68
N ARG A 405 5.66 19.43 3.44
CA ARG A 405 6.82 18.68 2.92
C ARG A 405 8.18 19.33 3.15
N THR A 406 8.24 20.48 3.81
CA THR A 406 9.53 21.12 4.10
C THR A 406 10.31 20.29 5.11
N THR A 407 11.65 20.37 5.08
CA THR A 407 12.52 19.64 6.01
C THR A 407 12.15 19.91 7.47
N GLU A 408 11.94 21.17 7.85
CA GLU A 408 11.53 21.54 9.21
C GLU A 408 10.20 20.90 9.60
N GLN A 409 9.20 20.91 8.71
CA GLN A 409 7.88 20.36 8.98
C GLN A 409 7.90 18.84 9.09
N VAL A 410 8.71 18.17 8.27
CA VAL A 410 8.91 16.72 8.37
C VAL A 410 9.63 16.35 9.67
N LYS A 411 10.67 17.07 10.09
CA LYS A 411 11.35 16.84 11.38
C LYS A 411 10.40 17.07 12.56
N ALA A 412 9.62 18.15 12.55
CA ALA A 412 8.60 18.40 13.58
C ALA A 412 7.54 17.29 13.62
N GLN A 413 7.14 16.79 12.44
CA GLN A 413 6.20 15.68 12.33
C GLN A 413 6.79 14.37 12.87
N LEU A 414 8.06 14.06 12.60
CA LEU A 414 8.75 12.88 13.14
C LEU A 414 8.73 12.88 14.68
N THR A 415 9.05 14.02 15.30
CA THR A 415 8.96 14.20 16.76
C THR A 415 7.57 13.87 17.30
N LEU A 416 6.51 14.31 16.61
CA LEU A 416 5.13 14.02 17.01
C LEU A 416 4.75 12.55 16.78
N MET A 417 5.22 11.95 15.68
CA MET A 417 4.95 10.55 15.36
C MET A 417 5.56 9.63 16.42
N ASP A 418 6.77 9.93 16.87
CA ASP A 418 7.43 9.23 17.97
C ASP A 418 6.67 9.42 19.29
N PHE A 419 6.38 10.68 19.66
CA PHE A 419 5.65 11.00 20.89
C PHE A 419 4.29 10.29 20.99
N TYR A 420 3.52 10.22 19.90
CA TYR A 420 2.23 9.54 19.88
C TYR A 420 2.32 8.04 19.60
N GLY A 421 3.50 7.52 19.20
CA GLY A 421 3.69 6.13 18.75
C GLY A 421 2.89 5.77 17.49
N ARG A 422 2.43 6.78 16.74
CA ARG A 422 1.62 6.65 15.52
C ARG A 422 1.62 7.96 14.76
N GLN A 423 1.21 7.91 13.50
CA GLN A 423 0.93 9.13 12.77
C GLN A 423 -0.24 9.91 13.42
N PRO A 424 -0.02 11.16 13.86
CA PRO A 424 -1.09 11.96 14.42
C PRO A 424 -2.08 12.36 13.33
N LEU A 425 -3.37 12.17 13.62
CA LEU A 425 -4.44 12.69 12.78
C LEU A 425 -4.65 14.18 13.08
N ALA A 426 -4.90 14.97 12.05
CA ALA A 426 -5.21 16.39 12.17
C ALA A 426 -6.53 16.70 11.48
N GLY A 427 -7.27 17.65 12.05
CA GLY A 427 -8.53 18.20 11.57
C GLY A 427 -9.61 18.23 12.65
N PRO A 428 -10.83 18.71 12.32
CA PRO A 428 -11.96 18.71 13.24
C PRO A 428 -12.36 17.31 13.70
N TRP A 429 -12.88 17.18 14.92
CA TRP A 429 -13.31 15.89 15.49
C TRP A 429 -14.40 15.19 14.65
N ASN A 430 -15.19 15.96 13.92
CA ASN A 430 -16.25 15.47 13.06
C ASN A 430 -15.81 15.45 11.58
N MET A 431 -14.52 15.34 11.26
CA MET A 431 -14.10 15.27 9.86
C MET A 431 -14.37 13.88 9.24
N LEU A 432 -14.53 13.84 7.92
CA LEU A 432 -14.41 12.62 7.12
C LEU A 432 -12.97 12.51 6.59
N PRO A 433 -12.17 11.50 7.00
CA PRO A 433 -10.89 11.26 6.36
C PRO A 433 -11.10 10.67 4.97
N LEU A 434 -10.35 11.16 3.99
CA LEU A 434 -10.29 10.62 2.63
C LEU A 434 -8.83 10.64 2.17
N VAL A 435 -8.21 9.47 2.02
CA VAL A 435 -6.78 9.36 1.74
C VAL A 435 -6.54 8.64 0.42
N LEU A 436 -5.80 9.27 -0.49
CA LEU A 436 -5.37 8.65 -1.74
C LEU A 436 -3.86 8.81 -1.90
N SER A 437 -3.15 7.69 -1.88
CA SER A 437 -1.70 7.67 -2.15
C SER A 437 -1.41 7.78 -3.64
N GLN A 438 -0.33 8.46 -3.99
CA GLN A 438 0.09 8.63 -5.39
C GLN A 438 0.83 7.40 -5.93
N SER A 439 0.90 7.30 -7.26
CA SER A 439 1.63 6.22 -7.94
C SER A 439 3.14 6.30 -7.75
N LEU A 440 3.78 5.14 -7.75
CA LEU A 440 5.23 4.97 -7.59
C LEU A 440 5.91 4.36 -8.83
N GLY A 441 5.25 4.39 -10.00
CA GLY A 441 5.89 3.98 -11.27
C GLY A 441 6.09 2.47 -11.44
N PHE A 442 5.30 1.64 -10.77
CA PHE A 442 5.49 0.18 -10.85
C PHE A 442 5.22 -0.44 -12.23
N PHE A 443 4.56 0.29 -13.14
CA PHE A 443 4.38 -0.13 -14.54
C PHE A 443 5.68 -0.01 -15.37
N ASP A 444 6.66 0.73 -14.86
CA ASP A 444 7.95 0.95 -15.52
C ASP A 444 9.01 -0.08 -15.13
N LEU A 445 8.68 -1.04 -14.25
CA LEU A 445 9.56 -2.13 -13.88
C LEU A 445 9.91 -2.99 -15.10
N ASP A 446 11.20 -3.12 -15.40
CA ASP A 446 11.69 -3.74 -16.63
C ASP A 446 12.29 -5.14 -16.36
N PHE A 447 11.48 -6.16 -16.58
CA PHE A 447 11.87 -7.57 -16.48
C PHE A 447 12.26 -8.17 -17.83
N SER A 448 12.57 -7.36 -18.85
CA SER A 448 12.89 -7.83 -20.21
C SER A 448 14.01 -8.87 -20.24
N CYS A 449 15.02 -8.73 -19.37
CA CYS A 449 16.12 -9.68 -19.26
C CYS A 449 15.69 -11.08 -18.79
N ALA A 450 14.52 -11.22 -18.16
CA ALA A 450 13.96 -12.51 -17.78
C ALA A 450 12.96 -13.06 -18.81
N VAL A 451 12.68 -12.36 -19.91
CA VAL A 451 11.72 -12.86 -20.92
C VAL A 451 12.35 -14.01 -21.71
N VAL A 452 11.69 -15.17 -21.70
CA VAL A 452 12.08 -16.35 -22.50
C VAL A 452 11.23 -16.50 -23.74
N ARG A 453 10.01 -15.95 -23.72
CA ARG A 453 9.12 -15.92 -24.87
C ARG A 453 8.20 -14.72 -24.78
N GLN A 454 8.11 -13.99 -25.89
CA GLN A 454 7.07 -12.98 -26.06
C GLN A 454 5.71 -13.67 -26.18
N GLY A 455 4.77 -13.27 -25.31
CA GLY A 455 3.44 -13.83 -25.27
C GLY A 455 2.49 -13.12 -26.21
N LEU A 456 2.26 -11.83 -25.94
CA LEU A 456 1.42 -10.97 -26.77
C LEU A 456 2.26 -10.30 -27.89
N PRO A 457 1.86 -10.43 -29.16
CA PRO A 457 2.52 -9.77 -30.29
C PRO A 457 2.62 -8.25 -30.18
N ASN A 458 3.59 -7.65 -30.90
CA ASN A 458 3.91 -6.22 -30.82
C ASN A 458 2.76 -5.30 -31.28
N ASP A 459 2.00 -5.71 -32.28
CA ASP A 459 0.85 -4.98 -32.82
C ASP A 459 -0.34 -4.95 -31.85
N ARG A 460 -0.42 -5.90 -30.91
CA ARG A 460 -1.51 -6.04 -29.95
C ARG A 460 -1.20 -5.53 -28.54
N ARG A 461 0.06 -5.16 -28.27
CA ARG A 461 0.50 -4.69 -26.95
C ARG A 461 0.70 -3.18 -26.89
N ARG A 462 0.71 -2.63 -25.68
CA ARG A 462 1.01 -1.21 -25.42
C ARG A 462 2.26 -1.04 -24.56
N ASN A 463 2.46 -1.94 -23.60
CA ASN A 463 3.66 -2.05 -22.79
C ASN A 463 4.82 -2.66 -23.59
N GLN A 464 6.04 -2.27 -23.26
CA GLN A 464 7.24 -2.93 -23.78
C GLN A 464 7.35 -4.37 -23.25
N VAL A 465 8.13 -5.20 -23.96
CA VAL A 465 8.45 -6.59 -23.55
C VAL A 465 9.03 -6.59 -22.15
N GLY A 466 8.53 -7.47 -21.28
CA GLY A 466 9.00 -7.60 -19.90
C GLY A 466 8.52 -6.51 -18.94
N ARG A 467 7.63 -5.59 -19.36
CA ARG A 467 6.99 -4.63 -18.45
C ARG A 467 5.57 -5.04 -18.07
N PRO A 468 5.10 -4.76 -16.84
CA PRO A 468 3.75 -5.10 -16.43
C PRO A 468 2.69 -4.45 -17.33
N SER A 469 1.68 -5.22 -17.74
CA SER A 469 0.49 -4.72 -18.42
C SER A 469 -0.66 -4.41 -17.46
N TYR A 470 -0.62 -4.95 -16.25
CA TYR A 470 -1.58 -4.68 -15.18
C TYR A 470 -0.98 -4.95 -13.81
N ILE A 471 -1.42 -4.17 -12.82
CA ILE A 471 -1.05 -4.32 -11.42
C ILE A 471 -2.33 -4.49 -10.61
N HIS A 472 -2.36 -5.55 -9.82
CA HIS A 472 -3.44 -5.86 -8.90
C HIS A 472 -2.95 -5.66 -7.47
N LEU A 473 -3.64 -4.82 -6.68
CA LEU A 473 -3.30 -4.56 -5.28
C LEU A 473 -4.41 -5.06 -4.37
N THR A 474 -4.01 -5.80 -3.34
CA THR A 474 -4.87 -6.29 -2.27
C THR A 474 -4.17 -6.11 -0.93
N HIS A 475 -4.88 -6.37 0.17
CA HIS A 475 -4.28 -6.37 1.50
C HIS A 475 -5.06 -7.24 2.48
N GLN A 476 -4.50 -7.44 3.68
CA GLN A 476 -5.19 -7.98 4.85
C GLN A 476 -5.14 -6.91 5.95
N LEU A 477 -6.30 -6.39 6.34
CA LEU A 477 -6.43 -5.46 7.46
C LEU A 477 -6.85 -6.24 8.70
N ASN A 478 -5.97 -6.29 9.70
CA ASN A 478 -6.21 -7.03 10.94
C ASN A 478 -6.64 -6.07 12.05
N GLY A 479 -7.94 -5.84 12.17
CA GLY A 479 -8.49 -4.96 13.23
C GLY A 479 -8.35 -3.46 12.97
N ILE A 480 -8.11 -3.06 11.71
CA ILE A 480 -8.05 -1.66 11.28
C ILE A 480 -9.10 -1.42 10.16
N PRO A 481 -9.92 -0.37 10.24
CA PRO A 481 -10.83 -0.03 9.15
C PRO A 481 -10.08 0.56 7.95
N GLY A 482 -10.26 -0.01 6.75
CA GLY A 482 -9.67 0.45 5.48
C GLY A 482 -10.44 1.56 4.76
N ARG A 483 -11.57 1.98 5.34
CA ARG A 483 -12.56 2.85 4.72
C ARG A 483 -12.01 4.22 4.33
N ASN A 484 -12.46 4.70 3.16
CA ASN A 484 -12.11 6.00 2.59
C ASN A 484 -10.60 6.17 2.32
N ALA A 485 -9.90 5.07 2.11
CA ALA A 485 -8.49 5.06 1.79
C ALA A 485 -8.22 4.25 0.53
N GLY A 486 -7.15 4.62 -0.17
CA GLY A 486 -6.73 3.92 -1.36
C GLY A 486 -5.39 4.37 -1.90
N SER A 487 -5.05 3.84 -3.07
CA SER A 487 -3.78 4.08 -3.74
C SER A 487 -3.96 4.12 -5.24
N VAL A 488 -3.33 5.09 -5.89
CA VAL A 488 -3.13 5.09 -7.33
C VAL A 488 -2.07 4.05 -7.65
N LEU A 489 -2.47 2.95 -8.29
CA LEU A 489 -1.56 1.86 -8.68
C LEU A 489 -0.58 2.34 -9.76
N GLY A 490 -1.08 3.16 -10.68
CA GLY A 490 -0.28 3.88 -11.66
C GLY A 490 -0.95 4.02 -13.01
N LYS A 491 -0.21 4.65 -13.93
CA LYS A 491 -0.57 4.78 -15.33
C LYS A 491 0.10 3.64 -16.10
N ASP A 492 -0.69 2.81 -16.76
CA ASP A 492 -0.14 1.78 -17.65
C ASP A 492 0.37 2.39 -18.97
N ALA A 493 1.05 1.57 -19.77
CA ALA A 493 1.60 2.00 -21.05
C ALA A 493 0.53 2.37 -22.10
N GLY A 494 -0.72 1.95 -21.92
CA GLY A 494 -1.87 2.39 -22.71
C GLY A 494 -2.44 3.75 -22.26
N GLY A 495 -1.88 4.33 -21.20
CA GLY A 495 -2.29 5.58 -20.61
C GLY A 495 -3.39 5.47 -19.56
N THR A 496 -3.82 4.26 -19.20
CA THR A 496 -4.91 4.08 -18.25
C THR A 496 -4.42 4.19 -16.82
N TRP A 497 -5.08 5.01 -16.02
CA TRP A 497 -4.82 5.16 -14.59
C TRP A 497 -5.63 4.12 -13.80
N TRP A 498 -4.94 3.36 -12.96
CA TRP A 498 -5.51 2.34 -12.10
C TRP A 498 -5.51 2.82 -10.66
N ILE A 499 -6.64 2.71 -9.97
CA ILE A 499 -6.82 3.20 -8.61
C ILE A 499 -7.49 2.11 -7.78
N TYR A 500 -6.86 1.71 -6.69
CA TYR A 500 -7.50 0.93 -5.65
C TYR A 500 -8.15 1.88 -4.65
N PHE A 501 -9.39 1.65 -4.25
CA PHE A 501 -10.04 2.45 -3.20
C PHE A 501 -11.10 1.66 -2.44
N ASP A 502 -11.25 1.94 -1.14
CA ASP A 502 -12.28 1.36 -0.27
C ASP A 502 -13.31 2.43 0.15
N LEU A 503 -14.60 2.13 -0.07
CA LEU A 503 -15.72 2.98 0.34
C LEU A 503 -16.82 2.16 1.00
N PRO A 504 -17.70 2.80 1.80
CA PRO A 504 -18.98 2.20 2.16
C PRO A 504 -19.77 1.74 0.93
N VAL A 505 -20.45 0.60 1.01
CA VAL A 505 -21.25 0.03 -0.09
C VAL A 505 -22.28 1.02 -0.64
N LYS A 506 -22.88 1.84 0.24
CA LYS A 506 -23.85 2.87 -0.16
C LYS A 506 -23.21 3.97 -1.01
N ALA A 507 -21.98 4.37 -0.68
CA ALA A 507 -21.25 5.41 -1.43
C ALA A 507 -20.90 4.93 -2.85
N TRP A 508 -20.54 3.65 -3.02
CA TRP A 508 -20.26 3.09 -4.35
C TRP A 508 -21.42 3.27 -5.33
N LYS A 509 -22.68 3.09 -4.88
CA LYS A 509 -23.85 3.29 -5.75
C LYS A 509 -23.87 4.68 -6.38
N GLY A 510 -23.59 5.72 -5.58
CA GLY A 510 -23.50 7.09 -6.08
C GLY A 510 -22.30 7.31 -6.99
N VAL A 511 -21.17 6.63 -6.75
CA VAL A 511 -19.99 6.71 -7.63
C VAL A 511 -20.29 6.07 -8.98
N TYR A 512 -20.93 4.90 -9.01
CA TYR A 512 -21.33 4.22 -10.25
C TYR A 512 -22.23 5.11 -11.11
N GLN A 513 -23.22 5.77 -10.50
CA GLN A 513 -24.11 6.69 -11.21
C GLN A 513 -23.35 7.85 -11.85
N LYS A 514 -22.41 8.45 -11.10
CA LYS A 514 -21.59 9.57 -11.60
C LYS A 514 -20.63 9.15 -12.71
N LEU A 515 -20.01 7.97 -12.62
CA LEU A 515 -19.11 7.49 -13.67
C LEU A 515 -19.85 7.14 -14.96
N ARG A 516 -21.04 6.54 -14.88
CA ARG A 516 -21.87 6.28 -16.08
C ARG A 516 -22.31 7.57 -16.77
N ALA A 517 -22.61 8.62 -16.02
CA ALA A 517 -22.94 9.93 -16.57
C ALA A 517 -21.77 10.61 -17.32
N LEU A 518 -20.54 10.06 -17.22
CA LEU A 518 -19.37 10.54 -17.96
C LEU A 518 -19.09 9.70 -19.23
N GLU A 519 -19.85 8.61 -19.45
CA GLU A 519 -19.75 7.77 -20.65
C GLU A 519 -20.68 8.24 -21.79
N GLY A 520 -21.70 9.03 -21.47
CA GLY A 520 -22.53 9.77 -22.42
C GLY A 520 -22.07 11.21 -22.56
#